data_AF-A0A5H2YEG6-F1
#
_entry.id   AF-A0A5H2YEG6-F1
#
_cell.length_a   1.000
_cell.length_b   1.000
_cell.length_c   1.000
_cell.angle_alpha   90.00
_cell.angle_beta   90.00
_cell.angle_gamma   90.00
#
_symmetry.space_group_name_H-M   'P 1'
#
loop_
_entity.id
_entity.type
_entity.pdbx_description
1 polymer ?
#
loop_
_entity_poly.entity_id
_entity_poly.type
_entity_poly.pdbx_seq_one_letter_code
_entity_poly.pdbx_strand_id
1 'polypeptide(L)'
;MKNKPRNALWLRVLDLVTGGVLAGSVSYLLTGSFSPFLTLMLLSYLYFGKTKYGPQGELLSLDDAKDSLVASIAWPYLAWKKLDKELQEPSSATYDAFVNDVHVGTLSDTDYSKIKRQVLRDPRLYFAQVMNIGWVAIKALDTFFLGIPILAFWTLFALACFEPEAYGTIIATLQQGPDSIRAAANQYMWILFQLWFVSLLIQAAVRGHLPGFTNVFDAATTRFLRRQLGVAAEGDVALHQQVFIQTAPGHRV
;
A
#
# COMPACT_ATOMS: atom_id res chain seq x y z
N MET A 1 25.79 -24.64 -29.21
CA MET A 1 26.11 -25.01 -27.82
C MET A 1 25.40 -24.03 -26.88
N LYS A 2 24.35 -24.46 -26.17
CA LYS A 2 23.67 -23.64 -25.16
C LYS A 2 24.54 -23.62 -23.90
N ASN A 3 25.17 -22.48 -23.61
CA ASN A 3 25.90 -22.30 -22.35
C ASN A 3 24.92 -22.46 -21.19
N LYS A 4 25.08 -23.54 -20.45
CA LYS A 4 24.34 -23.79 -19.21
C LYS A 4 24.79 -22.73 -18.19
N PRO A 5 23.89 -21.91 -17.63
CA PRO A 5 24.31 -20.88 -16.69
C PRO A 5 24.91 -21.51 -15.43
N ARG A 6 26.08 -21.01 -15.06
CA ARG A 6 26.76 -21.28 -13.80
C ARG A 6 25.98 -20.56 -12.69
N ASN A 7 25.33 -21.34 -11.83
CA ASN A 7 24.72 -20.97 -10.55
C ASN A 7 23.59 -19.91 -10.58
N ALA A 8 22.34 -20.39 -10.71
CA ALA A 8 21.12 -19.60 -10.47
C ALA A 8 21.10 -18.87 -9.12
N LEU A 9 21.79 -19.40 -8.10
CA LEU A 9 21.94 -18.77 -6.79
C LEU A 9 22.73 -17.44 -6.87
N TRP A 10 23.78 -17.39 -7.71
CA TRP A 10 24.59 -16.17 -7.88
C TRP A 10 23.79 -15.05 -8.56
N LEU A 11 22.96 -15.39 -9.56
CA LEU A 11 22.07 -14.42 -10.21
C LEU A 11 20.99 -13.88 -9.27
N ARG A 12 20.45 -14.72 -8.36
CA ARG A 12 19.52 -14.25 -7.31
C ARG A 12 20.17 -13.32 -6.30
N VAL A 13 21.41 -13.60 -5.91
CA VAL A 13 22.19 -12.72 -5.01
C VAL A 13 22.50 -11.40 -5.70
N LEU A 14 22.93 -11.43 -6.97
CA LEU A 14 23.21 -10.23 -7.75
C LEU A 14 21.96 -9.35 -7.86
N ASP A 15 20.81 -9.94 -8.16
CA ASP A 15 19.53 -9.24 -8.31
C ASP A 15 18.98 -8.68 -6.98
N LEU A 16 19.25 -9.35 -5.84
CA LEU A 16 18.95 -8.81 -4.51
C LEU A 16 19.87 -7.62 -4.17
N VAL A 17 21.16 -7.74 -4.49
CA VAL A 17 22.15 -6.68 -4.23
C VAL A 17 21.87 -5.45 -5.09
N THR A 18 21.55 -5.61 -6.38
CA THR A 18 21.19 -4.48 -7.25
C THR A 18 19.90 -3.80 -6.79
N GLY A 19 18.87 -4.58 -6.39
CA GLY A 19 17.65 -4.03 -5.78
C GLY A 19 17.93 -3.25 -4.49
N GLY A 20 18.81 -3.77 -3.62
CA GLY A 20 19.23 -3.13 -2.39
C GLY A 20 20.00 -1.83 -2.61
N VAL A 21 20.96 -1.83 -3.54
CA VAL A 21 21.73 -0.63 -3.91
C VAL A 21 20.83 0.42 -4.55
N LEU A 22 19.90 0.03 -5.42
CA LEU A 22 18.96 0.96 -6.05
C LEU A 22 18.01 1.58 -5.02
N ALA A 23 17.44 0.77 -4.13
CA ALA A 23 16.60 1.24 -3.02
C ALA A 23 17.36 2.19 -2.09
N GLY A 24 18.62 1.86 -1.75
CA GLY A 24 19.48 2.70 -0.93
C GLY A 24 19.86 4.02 -1.60
N SER A 25 20.10 4.00 -2.91
CA SER A 25 20.46 5.19 -3.69
C SER A 25 19.26 6.15 -3.84
N VAL A 26 18.07 5.62 -4.09
CA VAL A 26 16.82 6.40 -4.13
C VAL A 26 16.49 6.95 -2.73
N SER A 27 16.68 6.15 -1.69
CA SER A 27 16.52 6.59 -0.29
C SER A 27 17.44 7.78 0.04
N TYR A 28 18.71 7.68 -0.35
CA TYR A 28 19.69 8.76 -0.18
C TYR A 28 19.34 10.01 -0.98
N LEU A 29 18.94 9.87 -2.24
CA LEU A 29 18.53 11.00 -3.08
C LEU A 29 17.32 11.74 -2.51
N LEU A 30 16.35 11.02 -1.93
CA LEU A 30 15.12 11.61 -1.40
C LEU A 30 15.32 12.29 -0.03
N THR A 31 16.27 11.83 0.78
CA THR A 31 16.40 12.26 2.18
C THR A 31 17.73 12.94 2.49
N GLY A 32 18.68 12.98 1.54
CA GLY A 32 20.03 13.50 1.75
C GLY A 32 20.90 12.67 2.70
N SER A 33 20.41 11.52 3.18
CA SER A 33 21.11 10.61 4.10
C SER A 33 20.66 9.17 3.91
N PHE A 34 21.41 8.19 4.43
CA PHE A 34 20.98 6.79 4.32
C PHE A 34 19.88 6.48 5.36
N SER A 35 18.64 6.29 4.89
CA SER A 35 17.53 5.85 5.74
C SER A 35 17.29 4.34 5.56
N PRO A 36 17.64 3.48 6.54
CA PRO A 36 17.43 2.04 6.44
C PRO A 36 15.95 1.66 6.33
N PHE A 37 15.06 2.42 6.97
CA PHE A 37 13.61 2.23 6.87
C PHE A 37 13.10 2.49 5.45
N LEU A 38 13.49 3.62 4.85
CA LEU A 38 13.09 3.98 3.49
C LEU A 38 13.70 3.01 2.45
N THR A 39 14.94 2.58 2.68
CA THR A 39 15.59 1.55 1.86
C THR A 39 14.86 0.21 1.92
N LEU A 40 14.42 -0.23 3.10
CA LEU A 40 13.62 -1.46 3.23
C LEU A 40 12.25 -1.33 2.56
N MET A 41 11.56 -0.20 2.73
CA MET A 41 10.30 0.11 2.06
C MET A 41 10.43 0.07 0.53
N LEU A 42 11.45 0.74 -0.01
CA LEU A 42 11.73 0.76 -1.45
C LEU A 42 12.15 -0.63 -1.96
N LEU A 43 12.94 -1.37 -1.19
CA LEU A 43 13.32 -2.73 -1.53
C LEU A 43 12.11 -3.67 -1.58
N SER A 44 11.21 -3.58 -0.60
CA SER A 44 9.94 -4.34 -0.59
C SER A 44 9.06 -3.97 -1.78
N TYR A 45 8.99 -2.69 -2.14
CA TYR A 45 8.25 -2.21 -3.31
C TYR A 45 8.82 -2.77 -4.62
N LEU A 46 10.14 -2.72 -4.79
CA LEU A 46 10.83 -3.27 -5.97
C LEU A 46 10.65 -4.79 -6.04
N TYR A 47 10.76 -5.48 -4.90
CA TYR A 47 10.59 -6.93 -4.80
C TYR A 47 9.15 -7.37 -5.11
N PHE A 48 8.14 -6.59 -4.70
CA PHE A 48 6.75 -6.88 -5.03
C PHE A 48 6.47 -6.79 -6.53
N GLY A 49 7.01 -5.76 -7.20
CA GLY A 49 6.92 -5.62 -8.65
C GLY A 49 7.53 -6.82 -9.38
N LYS A 50 8.73 -7.23 -8.94
CA LYS A 50 9.45 -8.38 -9.46
C LYS A 50 8.70 -9.69 -9.33
N THR A 51 8.18 -10.00 -8.14
CA THR A 51 7.51 -11.29 -7.89
C THR A 51 6.22 -11.45 -8.68
N LYS A 52 5.53 -10.36 -8.99
CA LYS A 52 4.24 -10.39 -9.69
C LYS A 52 4.34 -10.21 -11.21
N TYR A 53 5.32 -9.44 -11.69
CA TYR A 53 5.44 -9.04 -13.11
C TYR A 53 6.78 -9.40 -13.76
N GLY A 54 7.74 -9.92 -12.99
CA GLY A 54 9.02 -10.41 -13.51
C GLY A 54 8.91 -11.79 -14.15
N PRO A 55 10.01 -12.27 -14.78
CA PRO A 55 10.06 -13.58 -15.40
C PRO A 55 9.74 -14.71 -14.40
N GLN A 56 8.74 -15.53 -14.72
CA GLN A 56 8.31 -16.66 -13.90
C GLN A 56 9.19 -17.88 -14.19
N GLY A 57 10.38 -17.95 -13.58
CA GLY A 57 11.34 -19.04 -13.78
C GLY A 57 12.66 -18.84 -13.04
N GLU A 58 13.57 -19.82 -13.13
CA GLU A 58 14.97 -19.59 -12.72
C GLU A 58 15.60 -18.51 -13.61
N LEU A 59 16.31 -17.55 -13.01
CA LEU A 59 17.13 -16.60 -13.74
C LEU A 59 18.29 -17.40 -14.37
N LEU A 60 18.18 -17.67 -15.66
CA LEU A 60 19.13 -18.51 -16.41
C LEU A 60 20.07 -17.66 -17.26
N SER A 61 19.81 -16.36 -17.39
CA SER A 61 20.61 -15.44 -18.19
C SER A 61 20.70 -14.05 -17.56
N LEU A 62 21.68 -13.27 -18.03
CA LEU A 62 21.82 -11.85 -17.67
C LEU A 62 20.62 -11.03 -18.19
N ASP A 63 20.03 -11.44 -19.32
CA ASP A 63 18.84 -10.81 -19.88
C ASP A 63 17.63 -10.98 -18.94
N ASP A 64 17.48 -12.14 -18.29
CA ASP A 64 16.42 -12.35 -17.29
C ASP A 64 16.59 -11.44 -16.07
N ALA A 65 17.82 -11.14 -15.65
CA ALA A 65 18.11 -10.21 -14.55
C ALA A 65 17.79 -8.75 -14.94
N LYS A 66 18.04 -8.39 -16.19
CA LYS A 66 17.64 -7.08 -16.73
C LYS A 66 16.11 -6.95 -16.77
N ASP A 67 15.42 -7.97 -17.24
CA ASP A 67 13.95 -7.99 -17.28
C ASP A 67 13.33 -7.98 -15.88
N SER A 68 13.97 -8.63 -14.90
CA SER A 68 13.63 -8.56 -13.48
C SER A 68 13.76 -7.14 -12.90
N LEU A 69 14.85 -6.43 -13.22
CA LEU A 69 15.05 -5.04 -12.81
C LEU A 69 14.02 -4.11 -13.47
N VAL A 70 13.76 -4.29 -14.76
CA VAL A 70 12.73 -3.53 -15.49
C VAL A 70 11.35 -3.81 -14.88
N ALA A 71 11.01 -5.05 -14.55
CA ALA A 71 9.76 -5.38 -13.87
C ALA A 71 9.68 -4.72 -12.49
N SER A 72 10.77 -4.67 -11.73
CA SER A 72 10.81 -4.03 -10.40
C SER A 72 10.48 -2.54 -10.44
N ILE A 73 10.84 -1.85 -11.52
CA ILE A 73 10.63 -0.39 -11.67
C ILE A 73 9.33 -0.11 -12.45
N ALA A 74 9.08 -0.86 -13.52
CA ALA A 74 7.97 -0.65 -14.44
C ALA A 74 6.71 -1.43 -14.06
N TRP A 75 6.69 -2.17 -12.95
CA TRP A 75 5.49 -2.92 -12.54
C TRP A 75 4.21 -2.08 -12.46
N PRO A 76 4.20 -0.78 -12.07
CA PRO A 76 2.95 -0.02 -12.06
C PRO A 76 2.40 0.15 -13.48
N TYR A 77 3.29 0.35 -14.46
CA TYR A 77 2.92 0.41 -15.87
C TYR A 77 2.49 -0.96 -16.40
N LEU A 78 3.19 -2.03 -16.04
CA LEU A 78 2.83 -3.40 -16.43
C LEU A 78 1.48 -3.82 -15.82
N ALA A 79 1.23 -3.45 -14.56
CA ALA A 79 -0.04 -3.65 -13.87
C ALA A 79 -1.17 -2.89 -14.57
N TRP A 80 -0.93 -1.61 -14.89
CA TRP A 80 -1.89 -0.80 -15.65
C TRP A 80 -2.18 -1.40 -17.02
N LYS A 81 -1.15 -1.83 -17.76
CA LYS A 81 -1.31 -2.45 -19.09
C LYS A 81 -2.07 -3.78 -19.01
N LYS A 82 -1.78 -4.59 -18.00
CA LYS A 82 -2.51 -5.84 -17.75
C LYS A 82 -3.98 -5.56 -17.44
N LEU A 83 -4.25 -4.59 -16.57
CA LEU A 83 -5.60 -4.18 -16.22
C LEU A 83 -6.37 -3.59 -17.42
N ASP A 84 -5.73 -2.75 -18.24
CA ASP A 84 -6.35 -2.22 -19.46
C ASP A 84 -6.66 -3.34 -20.47
N LYS A 85 -5.81 -4.38 -20.54
CA LYS A 85 -6.09 -5.58 -21.34
C LYS A 85 -7.26 -6.40 -20.78
N GLU A 86 -7.27 -6.69 -19.49
CA GLU A 86 -8.38 -7.42 -18.83
C GLU A 86 -9.71 -6.67 -19.02
N LEU A 87 -9.70 -5.34 -18.89
CA LEU A 87 -10.88 -4.51 -19.14
C LEU A 87 -11.29 -4.49 -20.62
N GLN A 88 -10.41 -4.82 -21.56
CA GLN A 88 -10.72 -4.93 -23.00
C GLN A 88 -11.31 -6.28 -23.38
N GLU A 89 -11.14 -7.33 -22.57
CA GLU A 89 -11.67 -8.65 -22.88
C GLU A 89 -13.21 -8.61 -22.80
N PRO A 90 -13.92 -8.96 -23.90
CA PRO A 90 -15.37 -8.87 -23.92
C PRO A 90 -15.97 -9.91 -22.96
N SER A 91 -16.64 -9.42 -21.92
CA SER A 91 -17.41 -10.24 -20.98
C SER A 91 -18.90 -10.02 -21.19
N SER A 92 -19.68 -11.09 -21.09
CA SER A 92 -21.15 -11.06 -21.09
C SER A 92 -21.74 -10.86 -19.69
N ALA A 93 -20.91 -10.61 -18.68
CA ALA A 93 -21.37 -10.40 -17.31
C ALA A 93 -22.25 -9.15 -17.20
N THR A 94 -23.31 -9.26 -16.41
CA THR A 94 -24.19 -8.15 -16.03
C THR A 94 -24.12 -7.98 -14.53
N TYR A 95 -24.10 -6.73 -14.06
CA TYR A 95 -24.02 -6.40 -12.65
C TYR A 95 -25.30 -5.68 -12.22
N ASP A 96 -25.83 -6.05 -11.06
CA ASP A 96 -26.84 -5.29 -10.36
C ASP A 96 -26.17 -4.19 -9.54
N ALA A 97 -26.59 -2.95 -9.75
CA ALA A 97 -26.08 -1.79 -9.05
C ALA A 97 -27.00 -1.42 -7.89
N PHE A 98 -26.41 -1.34 -6.71
CA PHE A 98 -27.06 -0.94 -5.48
C PHE A 98 -26.45 0.37 -4.98
N VAL A 99 -27.29 1.27 -4.50
CA VAL A 99 -26.87 2.51 -3.81
C VAL A 99 -27.53 2.51 -2.44
N ASN A 100 -26.73 2.50 -1.38
CA ASN A 100 -27.22 2.38 0.01
C ASN A 100 -28.21 1.20 0.17
N ASP A 101 -27.83 0.02 -0.33
CA ASP A 101 -28.63 -1.22 -0.33
C ASP A 101 -29.93 -1.18 -1.14
N VAL A 102 -30.20 -0.11 -1.87
CA VAL A 102 -31.34 -0.01 -2.79
C VAL A 102 -30.90 -0.36 -4.20
N HIS A 103 -31.54 -1.35 -4.81
CA HIS A 103 -31.30 -1.68 -6.22
C HIS A 103 -31.73 -0.52 -7.13
N VAL A 104 -30.81 -0.02 -7.94
CA VAL A 104 -31.07 1.14 -8.81
C VAL A 104 -31.04 0.82 -10.30
N GLY A 105 -30.42 -0.29 -10.69
CA GLY A 105 -30.44 -0.75 -12.07
C GLY A 105 -29.35 -1.75 -12.39
N THR A 106 -29.30 -2.16 -13.65
CA THR A 106 -28.32 -3.12 -14.17
C THR A 106 -27.27 -2.42 -15.02
N LEU A 107 -26.02 -2.86 -14.93
CA LEU A 107 -24.91 -2.37 -15.72
C LEU A 107 -24.22 -3.53 -16.44
N SER A 108 -23.97 -3.38 -17.74
CA SER A 108 -23.18 -4.36 -18.49
C SER A 108 -21.70 -4.27 -18.10
N ASP A 109 -20.97 -5.39 -18.13
CA ASP A 109 -19.51 -5.37 -17.91
C ASP A 109 -18.79 -4.47 -18.92
N THR A 110 -19.30 -4.37 -20.15
CA THR A 110 -18.74 -3.46 -21.15
C THR A 110 -18.86 -1.99 -20.76
N ASP A 111 -19.93 -1.58 -20.08
CA ASP A 111 -20.09 -0.21 -19.66
C ASP A 111 -19.33 0.09 -18.38
N TYR A 112 -19.30 -0.87 -17.45
CA TYR A 112 -18.47 -0.78 -16.25
C TYR A 112 -16.98 -0.66 -16.60
N SER A 113 -16.49 -1.49 -17.51
CA SER A 113 -15.10 -1.48 -17.94
C SER A 113 -14.71 -0.21 -18.69
N LYS A 114 -15.63 0.38 -19.47
CA LYS A 114 -15.45 1.72 -20.08
C LYS A 114 -15.29 2.80 -19.01
N ILE A 115 -16.15 2.82 -17.98
CA ILE A 115 -16.02 3.77 -16.87
C ILE A 115 -14.66 3.60 -16.18
N LYS A 116 -14.31 2.37 -15.79
CA LYS A 116 -13.02 2.10 -15.13
C LYS A 116 -11.84 2.57 -15.98
N ARG A 117 -11.84 2.30 -17.30
CA ARG A 117 -10.79 2.78 -18.20
C ARG A 117 -10.74 4.30 -18.30
N GLN A 118 -11.89 4.98 -18.33
CA GLN A 118 -11.94 6.43 -18.34
C GLN A 118 -11.31 7.03 -17.07
N VAL A 119 -11.65 6.48 -15.91
CA VAL A 119 -11.09 6.88 -14.61
C VAL A 119 -9.58 6.63 -14.57
N LEU A 120 -9.13 5.44 -14.97
CA LEU A 120 -7.70 5.08 -14.95
C LEU A 120 -6.84 5.85 -15.96
N ARG A 121 -7.44 6.48 -16.97
CA ARG A 121 -6.74 7.31 -17.96
C ARG A 121 -6.71 8.79 -17.59
N ASP A 122 -7.40 9.23 -16.54
CA ASP A 122 -7.39 10.62 -16.13
C ASP A 122 -6.12 10.92 -15.29
N PRO A 123 -5.12 11.66 -15.82
CA PRO A 123 -3.89 11.97 -15.08
C PRO A 123 -4.15 12.82 -13.83
N ARG A 124 -5.28 13.55 -13.78
CA ARG A 124 -5.63 14.41 -12.65
C ARG A 124 -5.92 13.60 -11.39
N LEU A 125 -6.46 12.39 -11.54
CA LEU A 125 -6.74 11.49 -10.42
C LEU A 125 -5.46 10.93 -9.81
N TYR A 126 -4.41 10.68 -10.60
CA TYR A 126 -3.09 10.31 -10.09
C TYR A 126 -2.47 11.44 -9.28
N PHE A 127 -2.51 12.67 -9.79
CA PHE A 127 -2.03 13.84 -9.07
C PHE A 127 -2.81 14.03 -7.76
N ALA A 128 -4.14 13.92 -7.80
CA ALA A 128 -4.98 14.02 -6.61
C ALA A 128 -4.68 12.91 -5.59
N GLN A 129 -4.42 11.67 -6.05
CA GLN A 129 -4.03 10.57 -5.17
C GLN A 129 -2.68 10.83 -4.51
N VAL A 130 -1.70 11.37 -5.24
CA VAL A 130 -0.40 11.77 -4.68
C VAL A 130 -0.57 12.87 -3.63
N MET A 131 -1.37 13.91 -3.93
CA MET A 131 -1.65 14.98 -2.96
C MET A 131 -2.37 14.45 -1.71
N ASN A 132 -3.28 13.49 -1.87
CA ASN A 132 -3.98 12.84 -0.76
C ASN A 132 -3.01 12.03 0.10
N ILE A 133 -2.11 11.24 -0.51
CA ILE A 133 -1.04 10.54 0.22
C ILE A 133 -0.15 11.55 0.97
N GLY A 134 0.21 12.66 0.33
CA GLY A 134 0.95 13.75 0.98
C GLY A 134 0.20 14.34 2.17
N TRP A 135 -1.10 14.55 2.05
CA TRP A 135 -1.95 15.03 3.13
C TRP A 135 -2.03 14.03 4.30
N VAL A 136 -2.17 12.74 4.01
CA VAL A 136 -2.11 11.68 5.03
C VAL A 136 -0.77 11.69 5.74
N ALA A 137 0.33 11.88 5.02
CA ALA A 137 1.66 12.00 5.63
C ALA A 137 1.78 13.23 6.55
N ILE A 138 1.24 14.39 6.15
CA ILE A 138 1.19 15.58 7.00
C ILE A 138 0.35 15.31 8.26
N LYS A 139 -0.80 14.64 8.12
CA LYS A 139 -1.64 14.26 9.27
C LYS A 139 -0.98 13.24 10.18
N ALA A 140 -0.18 12.33 9.64
CA ALA A 140 0.66 11.44 10.42
C ALA A 140 1.70 12.25 11.20
N LEU A 141 2.33 13.25 10.59
CA LEU A 141 3.26 14.13 11.31
C LEU A 141 2.57 14.94 12.41
N ASP A 142 1.39 15.50 12.17
CA ASP A 142 0.60 16.20 13.20
C ASP A 142 0.35 15.28 14.41
N THR A 143 -0.09 14.04 14.14
CA THR A 143 -0.34 13.04 15.20
C THR A 143 0.95 12.53 15.83
N PHE A 144 2.08 12.57 15.15
CA PHE A 144 3.39 12.24 15.70
C PHE A 144 3.85 13.29 16.72
N PHE A 145 3.79 14.58 16.35
CA PHE A 145 4.22 15.68 17.22
C PHE A 145 3.37 15.81 18.49
N LEU A 146 2.08 15.49 18.42
CA LEU A 146 1.21 15.46 19.59
C LEU A 146 1.29 14.11 20.33
N GLY A 147 1.40 13.00 19.59
CA GLY A 147 1.34 11.65 20.13
C GLY A 147 2.56 11.28 20.95
N ILE A 148 3.77 11.62 20.50
CA ILE A 148 5.00 11.28 21.22
C ILE A 148 5.05 11.89 22.62
N PRO A 149 4.82 13.21 22.82
CA PRO A 149 4.82 13.79 24.17
C PRO A 149 3.78 13.17 25.09
N ILE A 150 2.58 12.86 24.57
CA ILE A 150 1.52 12.22 25.33
C ILE A 150 1.94 10.80 25.73
N LEU A 151 2.44 10.00 24.78
CA LEU A 151 2.93 8.64 25.04
C LEU A 151 4.10 8.66 26.04
N ALA A 152 5.02 9.61 25.89
CA ALA A 152 6.16 9.74 26.79
C ALA A 152 5.70 10.01 28.23
N PHE A 153 4.81 11.00 28.39
CA PHE A 153 4.23 11.34 29.69
C PHE A 153 3.53 10.13 30.33
N TRP A 154 2.64 9.46 29.61
CA TRP A 154 1.89 8.33 30.16
C TRP A 154 2.76 7.10 30.42
N THR A 155 3.80 6.87 29.62
CA THR A 155 4.74 5.78 29.85
C THR A 155 5.55 6.01 31.13
N LEU A 156 6.06 7.23 31.34
CA LEU A 156 6.79 7.57 32.56
C LEU A 156 5.88 7.52 33.80
N PHE A 157 4.64 8.00 33.68
CA PHE A 157 3.64 7.91 34.73
C PHE A 157 3.34 6.44 35.09
N ALA A 158 3.11 5.59 34.08
CA ALA A 158 2.87 4.16 34.29
C ALA A 158 4.06 3.46 34.96
N LEU A 159 5.29 3.76 34.52
CA LEU A 159 6.50 3.24 35.17
C LEU A 159 6.58 3.67 36.64
N ALA A 160 6.31 4.94 36.94
CA ALA A 160 6.34 5.43 38.32
C ALA A 160 5.29 4.75 39.22
N CYS A 161 4.10 4.44 38.69
CA CYS A 161 3.02 3.82 39.46
C CYS A 161 3.14 2.29 39.59
N PHE A 162 3.54 1.61 38.53
CA PHE A 162 3.49 0.14 38.45
C PHE A 162 4.86 -0.53 38.56
N GLU A 163 5.95 0.16 38.20
CA GLU A 163 7.31 -0.39 38.17
C GLU A 163 8.34 0.64 38.66
N PRO A 164 8.25 1.07 39.94
CA PRO A 164 9.07 2.17 40.45
C PRO A 164 10.58 1.91 40.39
N GLU A 165 11.00 0.64 40.39
CA GLU A 165 12.41 0.24 40.23
C GLU A 165 12.95 0.57 38.83
N ALA A 166 12.16 0.30 37.78
CA ALA A 166 12.51 0.66 36.41
C ALA A 166 12.58 2.18 36.24
N TYR A 167 11.66 2.91 36.88
CA TYR A 167 11.69 4.38 36.92
C TYR A 167 12.96 4.91 37.63
N GLY A 168 13.33 4.32 38.77
CA GLY A 168 14.57 4.66 39.48
C GLY A 168 15.83 4.41 38.64
N THR A 169 15.84 3.34 37.85
CA THR A 169 16.94 3.03 36.92
C THR A 169 17.11 4.13 35.87
N ILE A 170 16.01 4.64 35.29
CA ILE A 170 16.05 5.75 34.33
C ILE A 170 16.67 7.00 34.98
N ILE A 171 16.27 7.35 36.20
CA ILE A 171 16.84 8.49 36.93
C ILE A 171 18.34 8.30 37.17
N ALA A 172 18.76 7.09 37.58
CA ALA A 172 20.17 6.77 37.78
C ALA A 172 20.98 6.90 36.47
N THR A 173 20.44 6.46 35.33
CA THR A 173 21.09 6.61 34.01
C THR A 173 21.25 8.09 33.62
N LEU A 174 20.28 8.94 33.97
CA LEU A 174 20.36 10.39 33.71
C LEU A 174 21.45 11.08 34.54
N GLN A 175 21.86 10.50 35.68
CA GLN A 175 22.94 11.04 36.51
C GLN A 175 24.35 10.66 36.03
N GLN A 176 24.47 9.69 35.10
CA GLN A 176 25.77 9.15 34.65
C GLN A 176 26.50 10.03 33.61
N GLY A 177 25.88 11.12 33.13
CA GLY A 177 26.51 12.11 32.24
C GLY A 177 25.90 12.19 30.84
N PRO A 178 26.44 13.05 29.96
CA PRO A 178 25.78 13.41 28.69
C PRO A 178 25.62 12.25 27.70
N ASP A 179 26.57 11.32 27.66
CA ASP A 179 26.55 10.22 26.70
C ASP A 179 25.54 9.12 27.07
N SER A 180 25.38 8.83 28.37
CA SER A 180 24.34 7.91 28.85
C SER A 180 22.94 8.48 28.62
N ILE A 181 22.77 9.80 28.82
CA ILE A 181 21.51 10.50 28.52
C ILE A 181 21.16 10.38 27.03
N ARG A 182 22.12 10.61 26.13
CA ARG A 182 21.88 10.48 24.68
C ARG A 182 21.50 9.06 24.28
N ALA A 183 22.21 8.05 24.80
CA ALA A 183 21.91 6.65 24.52
C ALA A 183 20.50 6.27 25.00
N ALA A 184 20.17 6.62 26.25
CA ALA A 184 18.85 6.37 26.83
C ALA A 184 17.73 7.12 26.07
N ALA A 185 17.94 8.38 25.72
CA ALA A 185 16.98 9.17 24.95
C ALA A 185 16.74 8.57 23.56
N ASN A 186 17.79 8.14 22.85
CA ASN A 186 17.66 7.49 21.55
C ASN A 186 16.88 6.17 21.64
N GLN A 187 17.17 5.34 22.63
CA GLN A 187 16.45 4.09 22.86
C GLN A 187 14.99 4.34 23.21
N TYR A 188 14.73 5.31 24.08
CA TYR A 188 13.38 5.69 24.48
C TYR A 188 12.56 6.24 23.31
N MET A 189 13.16 7.12 22.50
CA MET A 189 12.54 7.64 21.27
C MET A 189 12.20 6.53 20.27
N TRP A 190 13.05 5.50 20.16
CA TRP A 190 12.76 4.34 19.31
C TRP A 190 11.53 3.57 19.78
N ILE A 191 11.39 3.34 21.09
CA ILE A 191 10.22 2.69 21.68
C ILE A 191 8.96 3.53 21.43
N LEU A 192 9.02 4.84 21.66
CA LEU A 192 7.88 5.74 21.40
C LEU A 192 7.47 5.75 19.94
N PHE A 193 8.44 5.74 19.02
CA PHE A 193 8.18 5.64 17.58
C PHE A 193 7.45 4.34 17.23
N GLN A 194 7.90 3.20 17.78
CA GLN A 194 7.26 1.91 17.57
C GLN A 194 5.83 1.87 18.12
N LEU A 195 5.62 2.36 19.35
CA LEU A 195 4.29 2.43 19.96
C LEU A 195 3.34 3.32 19.16
N TRP A 196 3.82 4.47 18.71
CA TRP A 196 3.05 5.36 17.84
C TRP A 196 2.69 4.69 16.51
N PHE A 197 3.65 4.03 15.86
CA PHE A 197 3.42 3.32 14.59
C PHE A 197 2.42 2.18 14.74
N VAL A 198 2.53 1.38 15.81
CA VAL A 198 1.56 0.32 16.12
C VAL A 198 0.17 0.91 16.36
N SER A 199 0.07 2.04 17.05
CA SER A 199 -1.21 2.73 17.26
C SER A 199 -1.87 3.16 15.94
N LEU A 200 -1.07 3.59 14.95
CA LEU A 200 -1.58 3.92 13.62
C LEU A 200 -2.07 2.69 12.87
N LEU A 201 -1.35 1.56 12.96
CA LEU A 201 -1.78 0.30 12.34
C LEU A 201 -3.08 -0.22 12.95
N ILE A 202 -3.22 -0.14 14.28
CA ILE A 202 -4.47 -0.51 14.95
C ILE A 202 -5.62 0.39 14.49
N GLN A 203 -5.40 1.70 14.41
CA GLN A 203 -6.41 2.64 13.90
C GLN A 203 -6.79 2.32 12.44
N ALA A 204 -5.82 1.97 11.60
CA ALA A 204 -6.06 1.58 10.22
C ALA A 204 -6.86 0.27 10.13
N ALA A 205 -6.53 -0.72 10.96
CA ALA A 205 -7.24 -2.00 11.01
C ALA A 205 -8.69 -1.84 11.48
N VAL A 206 -8.93 -1.04 12.52
CA VAL A 206 -10.28 -0.78 13.06
C VAL A 206 -11.14 0.00 12.07
N ARG A 207 -10.57 0.98 11.37
CA ARG A 207 -11.33 1.81 10.40
C ARG A 207 -11.41 1.18 9.01
N GLY A 208 -10.67 0.12 8.73
CA GLY A 208 -10.53 -0.46 7.40
C GLY A 208 -9.73 0.38 6.40
N HIS A 209 -9.29 1.58 6.80
CA HIS A 209 -8.47 2.48 6.00
C HIS A 209 -7.61 3.37 6.90
N LEU A 210 -6.51 3.90 6.34
CA LEU A 210 -5.68 4.87 7.04
C LEU A 210 -6.48 6.15 7.31
N PRO A 211 -6.34 6.78 8.50
CA PRO A 211 -6.98 8.05 8.79
C PRO A 211 -6.64 9.12 7.74
N GLY A 212 -7.66 9.74 7.16
CA GLY A 212 -7.50 10.76 6.12
C GLY A 212 -7.20 10.22 4.72
N PHE A 213 -6.96 8.92 4.55
CA PHE A 213 -6.78 8.33 3.23
C PHE A 213 -8.13 8.17 2.56
N THR A 214 -8.27 8.77 1.38
CA THR A 214 -9.42 8.55 0.49
C THR A 214 -8.95 7.90 -0.81
N ASN A 215 -9.65 6.88 -1.30
CA ASN A 215 -9.34 6.36 -2.63
C ASN A 215 -9.99 7.26 -3.70
N VAL A 216 -9.19 8.12 -4.32
CA VAL A 216 -9.70 9.13 -5.27
C VAL A 216 -10.22 8.47 -6.56
N PHE A 217 -9.66 7.32 -6.94
CA PHE A 217 -10.11 6.54 -8.10
C PHE A 217 -11.46 5.89 -7.85
N ASP A 218 -11.67 5.36 -6.65
CA ASP A 218 -12.94 4.75 -6.27
C ASP A 218 -14.05 5.79 -6.19
N ALA A 219 -13.79 6.93 -5.54
CA ALA A 219 -14.71 8.07 -5.50
C ALA A 219 -15.08 8.58 -6.90
N ALA A 220 -14.11 8.66 -7.82
CA ALA A 220 -14.36 9.02 -9.21
C ALA A 220 -15.22 7.96 -9.92
N THR A 221 -14.93 6.67 -9.74
CA THR A 221 -15.70 5.56 -10.31
C THR A 221 -17.14 5.60 -9.85
N THR A 222 -17.39 5.72 -8.54
CA THR A 222 -18.72 5.87 -7.94
C THR A 222 -19.47 7.07 -8.51
N ARG A 223 -18.79 8.21 -8.71
CA ARG A 223 -19.41 9.39 -9.33
C ARG A 223 -19.83 9.16 -10.78
N PHE A 224 -19.02 8.47 -11.58
CA PHE A 224 -19.38 8.12 -12.95
C PHE A 224 -20.52 7.10 -13.01
N LEU A 225 -20.50 6.09 -12.14
CA LEU A 225 -21.56 5.10 -12.01
C LEU A 225 -22.91 5.76 -11.68
N ARG A 226 -22.94 6.65 -10.67
CA ARG A 226 -24.16 7.39 -10.30
C ARG A 226 -24.71 8.22 -11.44
N ARG A 227 -23.84 8.89 -12.21
CA ARG A 227 -24.24 9.66 -13.39
C ARG A 227 -24.86 8.80 -14.47
N GLN A 228 -24.29 7.62 -14.72
CA GLN A 228 -24.82 6.69 -15.71
C GLN A 228 -26.16 6.07 -15.26
N LEU A 229 -26.30 5.76 -13.98
CA LEU A 229 -27.52 5.20 -13.37
C LEU A 229 -28.59 6.27 -13.07
N GLY A 230 -28.31 7.56 -13.27
CA GLY A 230 -29.26 8.64 -13.02
C GLY A 230 -29.56 8.90 -11.53
N VAL A 231 -28.65 8.52 -10.62
CA VAL A 231 -28.90 8.51 -9.17
C VAL A 231 -28.40 9.77 -8.50
N ALA A 232 -29.32 10.61 -8.02
CA ALA A 232 -29.00 11.80 -7.24
C ALA A 232 -28.58 11.48 -5.79
N ALA A 233 -28.96 10.33 -5.24
CA ALA A 233 -28.66 9.95 -3.85
C ALA A 233 -27.16 9.80 -3.60
N GLU A 234 -26.66 10.43 -2.53
CA GLU A 234 -25.28 10.26 -2.06
C GLU A 234 -25.10 8.93 -1.30
N GLY A 235 -23.97 8.24 -1.56
CA GLY A 235 -23.71 6.91 -1.01
C GLY A 235 -22.74 6.10 -1.87
N ASP A 236 -22.28 4.99 -1.32
CA ASP A 236 -21.44 4.03 -2.01
C ASP A 236 -22.27 3.21 -3.00
N VAL A 237 -21.67 2.95 -4.18
CA VAL A 237 -22.28 2.11 -5.21
C VAL A 237 -21.67 0.73 -5.11
N ALA A 238 -22.47 -0.26 -4.73
CA ALA A 238 -22.07 -1.67 -4.75
C ALA A 238 -22.55 -2.33 -6.04
N LEU A 239 -21.64 -3.05 -6.72
CA LEU A 239 -21.96 -3.83 -7.91
C LEU A 239 -21.91 -5.32 -7.55
N HIS A 240 -23.04 -6.01 -7.70
CA HIS A 240 -23.13 -7.45 -7.51
C HIS A 240 -23.23 -8.13 -8.87
N GLN A 241 -22.33 -9.08 -9.15
CA GLN A 241 -22.41 -9.83 -10.40
C GLN A 241 -23.66 -10.70 -10.40
N GLN A 242 -24.47 -10.61 -11.44
CA GLN A 242 -25.58 -11.53 -11.65
C GLN A 242 -25.01 -12.91 -11.99
N VAL A 243 -25.10 -13.85 -11.04
CA VAL A 243 -24.86 -15.26 -11.32
C VAL A 243 -26.16 -15.81 -11.89
N PHE A 244 -26.24 -15.99 -13.21
CA PHE A 244 -27.34 -16.75 -13.82
C PHE A 244 -27.25 -18.19 -13.34
N ILE A 245 -28.02 -18.54 -12.30
CA ILE A 245 -28.29 -19.94 -11.98
C ILE A 245 -29.25 -20.43 -13.07
N GLN A 246 -28.72 -21.20 -14.00
CA GLN A 246 -29.50 -21.84 -15.05
C GLN A 246 -30.42 -22.88 -14.39
N THR A 247 -31.67 -22.50 -14.09
CA THR A 247 -32.68 -23.46 -13.63
C THR A 247 -32.94 -24.45 -14.75
N ALA A 248 -32.59 -25.72 -14.52
CA ALA A 248 -32.82 -26.82 -15.45
C ALA A 248 -34.28 -26.83 -15.93
N PRO A 249 -34.54 -27.08 -17.23
CA PRO A 249 -35.89 -27.09 -17.76
C PRO A 249 -36.69 -28.20 -17.07
N GLY A 250 -37.70 -27.79 -16.30
CA GLY A 250 -38.63 -28.70 -15.66
C GLY A 250 -39.27 -29.61 -16.71
N HIS A 251 -39.15 -30.92 -16.50
CA HIS A 251 -39.98 -31.92 -17.15
C HIS A 251 -41.45 -31.53 -16.95
N ARG A 252 -42.13 -31.17 -18.04
CA ARG A 252 -43.58 -31.16 -18.08
C ARG A 252 -44.03 -32.64 -18.05
N VAL A 253 -44.77 -32.99 -17.00
CA VAL A 253 -45.56 -34.23 -16.92
C VAL A 253 -46.79 -34.08 -17.78
#